data_AF-A0A3D0MD44-F1
#
_entry.id   AF-A0A3D0MD44-F1
#
_cell.length_a   1.000
_cell.length_b   1.000
_cell.length_c   1.000
_cell.angle_alpha   90.00
_cell.angle_beta   90.00
_cell.angle_gamma   90.00
#
_symmetry.space_group_name_H-M   'P 1'
#
loop_
_entity.id
_entity.type
_entity.pdbx_description
1 polymer ?
#
loop_
_entity_poly.entity_id
_entity_poly.type
_entity_poly.pdbx_seq_one_letter_code
_entity_poly.pdbx_strand_id
1 'polypeptide(L)'
;MLTPEPVRRNQDGDWTHSALSELVSDREYIPSDEWKAWQAKHNIEAVIHQMEFELDEDHPAWIRHFDEGHPGSVGWNPEPPSEDWYMLSIHDTEDGPVVIWYREIPEQEGLRL
;
A
#
# COMPACT_ATOMS: atom_id res chain seq x y z
N MET A 1 1.06 15.40 -9.20
CA MET A 1 2.00 14.31 -8.93
C MET A 1 2.00 14.04 -7.45
N LEU A 2 2.09 12.77 -7.05
CA LEU A 2 2.16 12.36 -5.65
C LEU A 2 3.62 12.38 -5.19
N THR A 3 3.92 12.95 -4.03
CA THR A 3 5.29 13.05 -3.52
C THR A 3 5.48 12.04 -2.39
N PRO A 4 6.55 11.22 -2.39
CA PRO A 4 6.81 10.28 -1.32
C PRO A 4 6.85 10.95 0.06
N GLU A 5 6.19 10.32 1.03
CA GLU A 5 6.16 10.77 2.42
C GLU A 5 7.05 9.88 3.30
N PRO A 6 7.63 10.41 4.40
CA PRO A 6 8.29 9.59 5.39
C PRO A 6 7.29 8.59 6.01
N VAL A 7 7.55 7.29 5.85
CA VAL A 7 6.74 6.23 6.45
C VAL A 7 6.96 6.22 7.96
N ARG A 8 5.90 6.51 8.72
CA ARG A 8 5.92 6.52 10.18
C ARG A 8 4.78 5.65 10.71
N ARG A 9 5.07 4.36 10.86
CA ARG A 9 4.10 3.37 11.33
C ARG A 9 3.62 3.68 12.74
N ASN A 10 2.33 3.48 12.97
CA ASN A 10 1.71 3.57 14.29
C ASN A 10 2.05 2.31 15.12
N GLN A 11 1.45 2.18 16.30
CA GLN A 11 1.67 1.04 17.20
C GLN A 11 1.20 -0.30 16.63
N ASP A 12 0.27 -0.27 15.68
CA ASP A 12 -0.27 -1.45 15.00
C ASP A 12 0.56 -1.83 13.77
N GLY A 13 1.66 -1.11 13.51
CA GLY A 13 2.54 -1.36 12.36
C GLY A 13 2.01 -0.76 11.05
N ASP A 14 0.95 0.03 11.12
CA ASP A 14 0.22 0.55 9.97
C ASP A 14 0.59 2.00 9.67
N TRP A 15 0.46 2.38 8.41
CA TRP A 15 0.67 3.74 7.94
C TRP A 15 -0.03 3.97 6.60
N THR A 16 -0.55 5.18 6.37
CA THR A 16 -1.18 5.55 5.10
C THR A 16 -0.73 6.94 4.68
N HIS A 17 -0.36 7.09 3.41
CA HIS A 17 -0.02 8.37 2.79
C HIS A 17 -1.16 9.37 2.97
N SER A 18 -0.85 10.64 3.24
CA SER A 18 -1.86 11.67 3.51
C SER A 18 -2.91 11.83 2.40
N ALA A 19 -2.48 11.92 1.14
CA ALA A 19 -3.39 12.00 -0.02
C ALA A 19 -4.30 10.77 -0.19
N LEU A 20 -3.87 9.56 0.19
CA LEU A 20 -4.76 8.40 0.20
C LEU A 20 -5.75 8.51 1.37
N SER A 21 -5.29 8.96 2.53
CA SER A 21 -6.16 9.22 3.69
C SER A 21 -7.25 10.26 3.36
N GLU A 22 -6.95 11.29 2.57
CA GLU A 22 -7.93 12.27 2.09
C GLU A 22 -8.97 11.67 1.14
N LEU A 23 -8.57 10.72 0.29
CA LEU A 23 -9.48 10.03 -0.62
C LEU A 23 -10.41 9.07 0.12
N VAL A 24 -9.85 8.27 1.04
CA VAL A 24 -10.59 7.30 1.84
C VAL A 24 -11.51 8.01 2.84
N SER A 25 -11.02 9.07 3.50
CA SER A 25 -11.73 9.78 4.57
C SER A 25 -12.19 8.79 5.66
N ASP A 26 -13.49 8.60 5.81
CA ASP A 26 -14.18 7.76 6.78
C ASP A 26 -14.81 6.52 6.11
N ARG A 27 -14.48 6.26 4.85
CA ARG A 27 -15.05 5.18 4.06
C ARG A 27 -14.22 3.92 4.22
N GLU A 28 -14.89 2.79 4.30
CA GLU A 28 -14.24 1.47 4.32
C GLU A 28 -13.86 1.00 2.91
N TYR A 29 -14.42 1.62 1.85
CA TYR A 29 -14.22 1.18 0.47
C TYR A 29 -14.21 2.34 -0.54
N ILE A 30 -13.27 2.27 -1.49
CA ILE A 30 -13.19 3.12 -2.67
C ILE A 30 -13.61 2.29 -3.91
N PRO A 31 -14.68 2.66 -4.63
CA PRO A 31 -15.04 2.08 -5.91
C PRO A 31 -13.88 2.09 -6.90
N SER A 32 -13.74 1.01 -7.66
CA SER A 32 -12.63 0.86 -8.59
C SER A 32 -12.51 1.99 -9.62
N ASP A 33 -13.63 2.59 -10.05
CA ASP A 33 -13.59 3.72 -10.99
C ASP A 33 -13.08 5.00 -10.35
N GLU A 34 -13.42 5.24 -9.08
CA GLU A 34 -12.88 6.36 -8.30
C GLU A 34 -11.39 6.16 -8.03
N TRP A 35 -10.97 4.93 -7.70
CA TRP A 35 -9.57 4.57 -7.53
C TRP A 35 -8.74 4.80 -8.80
N LYS A 36 -9.26 4.39 -9.96
CA LYS A 36 -8.62 4.62 -11.27
C LYS A 36 -8.54 6.11 -11.61
N ALA A 37 -9.62 6.85 -11.36
CA ALA A 37 -9.65 8.30 -11.61
C ALA A 37 -8.64 9.03 -10.72
N TRP A 38 -8.48 8.60 -9.47
CA TRP A 38 -7.49 9.15 -8.56
C TRP A 38 -6.06 8.85 -8.99
N GLN A 39 -5.74 7.60 -9.36
CA GLN A 39 -4.43 7.24 -9.92
C GLN A 39 -4.09 8.09 -11.17
N ALA A 40 -5.05 8.24 -12.09
CA ALA A 40 -4.87 9.06 -13.29
C ALA A 40 -4.64 10.54 -12.96
N LYS A 41 -5.39 11.09 -12.00
CA LYS A 41 -5.20 12.48 -11.51
C LYS A 41 -3.80 12.70 -10.94
N HIS A 42 -3.22 11.70 -10.30
CA HIS A 42 -1.89 11.78 -9.69
C HIS A 42 -0.74 11.33 -10.62
N ASN A 43 -1.06 10.80 -11.80
CA ASN A 43 -0.13 10.18 -12.75
C ASN A 43 0.68 9.03 -12.13
N ILE A 44 0.00 8.11 -11.46
CA ILE A 44 0.63 6.98 -10.78
C ILE A 44 0.00 5.64 -11.20
N GLU A 45 0.75 4.57 -11.02
CA GLU A 45 0.22 3.21 -10.96
C GLU A 45 0.49 2.62 -9.57
N ALA A 46 -0.34 1.66 -9.15
CA ALA A 46 -0.26 1.03 -7.85
C ALA A 46 -0.36 -0.50 -7.93
N VAL A 47 0.34 -1.19 -7.04
CA VAL A 47 0.25 -2.65 -6.84
C VAL A 47 0.02 -2.96 -5.36
N ILE A 48 -0.61 -4.11 -5.09
CA ILE A 48 -0.90 -4.57 -3.74
C ILE A 48 -0.14 -5.88 -3.52
N HIS A 49 0.64 -5.95 -2.46
CA HIS A 49 1.18 -7.19 -1.94
C HIS A 49 0.48 -7.52 -0.62
N GLN A 50 0.34 -8.81 -0.33
CA GLN A 50 -0.35 -9.30 0.84
C GLN A 50 0.64 -10.11 1.69
N MET A 51 0.61 -9.92 3.00
CA MET A 51 1.47 -10.63 3.94
C MET A 51 1.38 -12.15 3.73
N GLU A 52 0.17 -12.65 3.46
CA GLU A 52 -0.12 -14.08 3.24
C GLU A 52 0.70 -14.71 2.10
N PHE A 53 1.15 -13.91 1.13
CA PHE A 53 1.92 -14.40 -0.02
C PHE A 53 3.40 -14.02 0.02
N GLU A 54 3.82 -13.17 0.97
CA GLU A 54 5.20 -12.73 1.11
C GLU A 54 5.96 -13.41 2.24
N LEU A 55 5.26 -13.89 3.27
CA LEU A 55 5.85 -14.50 4.44
C LEU A 55 5.54 -15.99 4.50
N ASP A 56 6.51 -16.78 4.93
CA ASP A 56 6.29 -18.17 5.30
C ASP A 56 5.49 -18.25 6.62
N GLU A 57 4.74 -19.35 6.80
CA GLU A 57 3.88 -19.57 7.98
C GLU A 57 4.64 -19.58 9.32
N ASP A 58 5.96 -19.82 9.31
CA ASP A 58 6.81 -19.81 10.50
C ASP A 58 7.40 -18.41 10.82
N HIS A 59 7.15 -17.41 9.97
CA HIS A 59 7.61 -16.06 10.21
C HIS A 59 6.91 -15.44 11.44
N PRO A 60 7.63 -14.75 12.35
CA PRO A 60 7.02 -14.22 13.57
C PRO A 60 5.82 -13.27 13.34
N ALA A 61 5.87 -12.45 12.28
CA ALA A 61 4.75 -11.57 11.91
C ALA A 61 3.54 -12.35 11.39
N TRP A 62 3.76 -13.46 10.69
CA TRP A 62 2.70 -14.36 10.25
C TRP A 62 1.98 -14.96 11.45
N ILE A 63 2.74 -15.63 12.33
CA ILE A 63 2.22 -16.28 13.54
C ILE A 63 1.44 -15.27 14.39
N ARG A 64 2.02 -14.08 14.62
CA ARG A 64 1.37 -13.03 15.39
C ARG A 64 -0.01 -12.66 14.81
N HIS A 65 -0.11 -12.53 13.49
CA HIS A 65 -1.35 -12.13 12.85
C HIS A 65 -2.34 -13.30 12.73
N PHE A 66 -1.96 -14.35 12.00
CA PHE A 66 -2.87 -15.43 11.60
C PHE A 66 -3.12 -16.46 12.70
N ASP A 67 -2.10 -16.83 13.48
CA ASP A 67 -2.24 -17.87 14.51
C ASP A 67 -2.68 -17.30 15.87
N GLU A 68 -2.10 -16.16 16.26
CA GLU A 68 -2.41 -15.49 17.54
C GLU A 68 -3.60 -14.52 17.43
N GLY A 69 -4.03 -14.17 16.22
CA GLY A 69 -5.17 -13.30 15.97
C GLY A 69 -4.95 -11.85 16.37
N HIS A 70 -3.70 -11.37 16.39
CA HIS A 70 -3.41 -9.98 16.70
C HIS A 70 -3.47 -9.12 15.44
N PRO A 71 -4.29 -8.05 15.42
CA PRO A 71 -4.46 -7.21 14.24
C PRO A 71 -3.19 -6.40 13.96
N GLY A 72 -3.19 -5.77 12.78
CA GLY A 72 -2.14 -4.87 12.33
C GLY A 72 -1.02 -5.57 11.58
N SER A 73 -0.11 -4.75 11.05
CA SER A 73 1.02 -5.15 10.22
C SER A 73 2.34 -5.27 11.01
N VAL A 74 2.26 -5.47 12.34
CA VAL A 74 3.43 -5.48 13.23
C VAL A 74 4.42 -6.58 12.86
N GLY A 75 5.67 -6.19 12.61
CA GLY A 75 6.77 -7.12 12.33
C GLY A 75 6.94 -7.49 10.85
N TRP A 76 6.01 -7.12 9.97
CA TRP A 76 6.18 -7.31 8.52
C TRP A 76 6.80 -6.07 7.87
N ASN A 77 7.91 -6.28 7.16
CA ASN A 77 8.64 -5.23 6.46
C ASN A 77 8.74 -5.58 4.96
N PRO A 78 7.67 -5.34 4.18
CA PRO A 78 7.65 -5.65 2.76
C PRO A 78 8.68 -4.82 1.99
N GLU A 79 9.23 -5.42 0.93
CA GLU A 79 10.13 -4.74 0.01
C GLU A 79 9.35 -4.18 -1.20
N PRO A 80 9.72 -3.00 -1.71
CA PRO A 80 9.09 -2.45 -2.90
C PRO A 80 9.39 -3.31 -4.14
N PRO A 81 8.53 -3.31 -5.17
CA PRO A 81 8.79 -4.03 -6.42
C PRO A 81 10.10 -3.63 -7.12
N SER A 82 10.48 -2.35 -7.05
CA SER A 82 11.76 -1.80 -7.53
C SER A 82 12.07 -0.45 -6.89
N GLU A 83 13.24 0.12 -7.17
CA GLU A 83 13.75 1.37 -6.54
C GLU A 83 12.86 2.60 -6.76
N ASP A 84 12.04 2.61 -7.81
CA ASP A 84 11.13 3.70 -8.18
C ASP A 84 9.75 3.61 -7.51
N TRP A 85 9.51 2.58 -6.68
CA TRP A 85 8.26 2.41 -5.95
C TRP A 85 8.35 2.91 -4.52
N TYR A 86 7.27 3.54 -4.08
CA TYR A 86 7.11 4.12 -2.75
C TYR A 86 5.87 3.55 -2.08
N MET A 87 5.89 3.46 -0.75
CA MET A 87 4.76 2.95 0.01
C MET A 87 3.62 3.97 -0.06
N LEU A 88 2.44 3.53 -0.48
CA LEU A 88 1.22 4.32 -0.41
C LEU A 88 0.46 4.05 0.89
N SER A 89 0.42 2.80 1.31
CA SER A 89 -0.16 2.39 2.58
C SER A 89 0.32 1.01 2.98
N ILE A 90 0.36 0.74 4.27
CA ILE A 90 0.41 -0.59 4.85
C ILE A 90 -0.62 -0.63 5.98
N HIS A 91 -1.56 -1.56 5.90
CA HIS A 91 -2.65 -1.66 6.85
C HIS A 91 -3.22 -3.07 6.90
N ASP A 92 -3.89 -3.36 8.00
CA ASP A 92 -4.65 -4.58 8.17
C ASP A 92 -5.99 -4.56 7.40
N THR A 93 -6.41 -5.71 6.90
CA THR A 93 -7.71 -5.92 6.24
C THR A 93 -8.39 -7.16 6.81
N GLU A 94 -9.62 -7.47 6.37
CA GLU A 94 -10.31 -8.70 6.81
C GLU A 94 -9.58 -9.98 6.38
N ASP A 95 -8.82 -9.92 5.27
CA ASP A 95 -8.03 -11.03 4.74
C ASP A 95 -6.56 -10.98 5.22
N GLY A 96 -6.26 -10.08 6.15
CA GLY A 96 -4.93 -9.85 6.72
C GLY A 96 -4.19 -8.65 6.13
N PRO A 97 -2.94 -8.42 6.54
CA PRO A 97 -2.24 -7.19 6.23
C PRO A 97 -1.80 -7.10 4.76
N VAL A 98 -1.95 -5.89 4.22
CA VAL A 98 -1.55 -5.57 2.84
C VAL A 98 -0.63 -4.36 2.82
N VAL A 99 0.22 -4.28 1.79
CA VAL A 99 0.96 -3.08 1.42
C VAL A 99 0.57 -2.66 0.02
N ILE A 100 0.27 -1.39 -0.14
CA ILE A 100 0.05 -0.76 -1.43
C ILE A 100 1.30 0.02 -1.78
N TRP A 101 1.93 -0.34 -2.90
CA TRP A 101 3.04 0.41 -3.48
C TRP A 101 2.52 1.28 -4.62
N TYR A 102 3.15 2.42 -4.84
CA TYR A 102 2.90 3.24 -6.01
C TYR A 102 4.19 3.75 -6.64
N ARG A 103 4.12 4.08 -7.92
CA ARG A 103 5.15 4.86 -8.61
C ARG A 103 4.52 5.80 -9.62
N GLU A 104 5.29 6.80 -10.04
CA GLU A 104 4.90 7.66 -11.15
C GLU A 104 4.89 6.86 -12.46
N ILE A 105 3.85 7.06 -13.28
CA ILE A 105 3.84 6.52 -14.65
C ILE A 105 4.74 7.43 -15.47
N PRO A 106 5.83 6.91 -16.09
CA PRO A 106 6.66 7.72 -16.96
C PRO A 106 5.80 8.34 -18.06
N GLU A 107 5.93 9.65 -18.28
CA GLU A 107 5.32 10.25 -19.47
C GLU A 107 5.80 9.46 -20.69
N GLN A 108 4.85 8.97 -21.50
CA GLN A 108 5.22 8.47 -22.82
C GLN A 108 5.80 9.68 -23.56
N GLU A 109 7.12 9.71 -23.75
CA GLU A 109 7.74 10.69 -24.64
C GLU A 109 7.04 10.54 -26.00
N GLY A 110 6.19 11.51 -26.28
CA GLY A 110 5.32 11.48 -27.43
C GLY A 110 6.15 11.24 -28.68
N LEU A 111 5.69 10.29 -29.48
CA LEU A 111 5.91 10.26 -30.91
C LEU A 111 5.60 11.66 -31.44
N ARG A 112 6.62 12.53 -31.52
CA ARG A 112 6.54 13.78 -32.27
C ARG A 112 6.42 13.35 -33.73
N LEU A 113 5.18 13.32 -34.21
CA LEU A 113 4.85 13.25 -35.63
C LEU A 113 5.58 14.37 -36.40
#